data_AF-A0A7Z1N8M6-F1
#
_entry.id   AF-A0A7Z1N8M6-F1
#
_cell.length_a   1.000
_cell.length_b   1.000
_cell.length_c   1.000
_cell.angle_alpha   90.00
_cell.angle_beta   90.00
_cell.angle_gamma   90.00
#
_symmetry.space_group_name_H-M   'P 1'
#
loop_
_entity.id
_entity.type
_entity.pdbx_description
1 polymer ?
#
loop_
_entity_poly.entity_id
_entity_poly.type
_entity_poly.pdbx_seq_one_letter_code
_entity_poly.pdbx_strand_id
1 'polypeptide(L)'
;MKVKRYLILLVLGGIIGGFVGSSMGSISNFLSNVNFAHTHFGLIICIIASLIIIGLTFYLWKVQKDALKFKNQSLNSIEDDDADLFEMKSNLNFNKSSIIIYIQLIISFVALLLIVFGHGSNSDVLYAIIPYMLTIIPSIMLGFFNRRFDSRYPKIGEKNYTEKTLALLDEGERHIAIVSMYKNYGVNLVLLMIAIIFLSIFSIDTGSNQTLGILFLIIIFAYNSLGYMLKVRKFYKS
;
A
#
# COMPACT_ATOMS: atom_id res chain seq x y z
N MET A 1 0.85 25.76 -5.88
CA MET A 1 1.99 25.09 -5.20
C MET A 1 1.73 23.67 -4.65
N LYS A 2 0.49 23.14 -4.60
CA LYS A 2 0.18 21.90 -3.84
C LYS A 2 0.30 20.58 -4.64
N VAL A 3 0.03 20.60 -5.95
CA VAL A 3 0.16 19.42 -6.84
C VAL A 3 1.63 19.07 -7.13
N LYS A 4 2.51 20.08 -7.18
CA LYS A 4 3.95 19.92 -7.46
C LYS A 4 4.64 19.00 -6.44
N ARG A 5 4.30 19.10 -5.14
CA ARG A 5 4.91 18.26 -4.09
C ARG A 5 4.52 16.78 -4.24
N TYR A 6 3.28 16.50 -4.60
CA TYR A 6 2.80 15.13 -4.83
C TYR A 6 3.44 14.52 -6.08
N LEU A 7 3.52 15.27 -7.18
CA LEU A 7 4.23 14.85 -8.39
C LEU A 7 5.71 14.56 -8.10
N ILE A 8 6.37 15.38 -7.26
CA ILE A 8 7.75 15.13 -6.84
C ILE A 8 7.87 13.83 -6.04
N LEU A 9 6.93 13.52 -5.14
CA LEU A 9 6.95 12.26 -4.38
C LEU A 9 6.74 11.04 -5.28
N LEU A 10 5.87 11.15 -6.29
CA LEU A 10 5.62 10.10 -7.28
C LEU A 10 6.88 9.86 -8.13
N VAL A 11 7.51 10.94 -8.62
CA VAL A 11 8.77 10.87 -9.37
C VAL A 11 9.90 10.30 -8.52
N LEU A 12 10.03 10.72 -7.26
CA LEU A 12 11.01 10.17 -6.32
C LEU A 12 10.79 8.68 -6.06
N GLY A 13 9.54 8.25 -5.86
CA GLY A 13 9.19 6.84 -5.73
C GLY A 13 9.55 6.04 -6.98
N GLY A 14 9.30 6.60 -8.18
CA GLY A 14 9.70 6.01 -9.45
C GLY A 14 11.21 5.91 -9.63
N ILE A 15 11.98 6.92 -9.21
CA ILE A 15 13.45 6.93 -9.27
C ILE A 15 14.03 5.91 -8.29
N ILE A 16 13.53 5.86 -7.06
CA ILE A 16 13.97 4.87 -6.05
C ILE A 16 13.63 3.45 -6.52
N GLY A 17 12.42 3.24 -7.05
CA GLY A 17 12.01 1.96 -7.63
C GLY A 17 12.87 1.55 -8.84
N GLY A 18 13.19 2.49 -9.72
CA GLY A 18 14.07 2.27 -10.87
C GLY A 18 15.52 1.94 -10.47
N PHE A 19 16.04 2.61 -9.44
CA PHE A 19 17.39 2.37 -8.91
C PHE A 19 17.49 1.00 -8.21
N VAL A 20 16.46 0.61 -7.46
CA VAL A 20 16.39 -0.74 -6.85
C VAL A 20 16.30 -1.80 -7.95
N GLY A 21 15.46 -1.60 -8.97
CA GLY A 21 15.33 -2.52 -10.10
C GLY A 21 16.62 -2.67 -10.93
N SER A 22 17.39 -1.59 -11.12
CA SER A 22 18.66 -1.64 -11.85
C SER A 22 19.82 -2.25 -11.05
N SER A 23 19.69 -2.36 -9.72
CA SER A 23 20.71 -2.91 -8.83
C SER A 23 20.60 -4.42 -8.60
N MET A 24 19.60 -5.10 -9.19
CA MET A 24 19.32 -6.54 -8.99
C MET A 24 20.05 -7.48 -9.97
N GLY A 25 21.18 -7.07 -10.55
CA GLY A 25 22.00 -7.91 -11.44
C GLY A 25 22.78 -9.05 -10.76
N SER A 26 22.52 -9.36 -9.49
CA SER A 26 23.23 -10.42 -8.73
C SER A 26 22.35 -11.19 -7.75
N ILE A 27 21.11 -11.51 -8.13
CA ILE A 27 20.19 -12.35 -7.34
C ILE A 27 19.58 -13.44 -8.24
N SER A 28 20.40 -14.20 -8.98
CA SER A 28 19.88 -15.22 -9.92
C SER A 28 20.04 -16.67 -9.48
N ASN A 29 20.72 -16.97 -8.37
CA ASN A 29 21.13 -18.34 -8.09
C ASN A 29 20.70 -18.84 -6.70
N PHE A 30 19.41 -18.90 -6.37
CA PHE A 30 19.01 -19.56 -5.10
C PHE A 30 17.64 -20.27 -5.01
N LEU A 31 16.96 -20.61 -6.10
CA LEU A 31 15.72 -21.41 -6.02
C LEU A 31 15.71 -22.59 -7.00
N SER A 32 16.83 -23.28 -7.18
CA SER A 32 16.86 -24.49 -8.00
C SER A 32 16.17 -25.65 -7.28
N ASN A 33 14.87 -25.82 -7.56
CA ASN A 33 14.20 -27.12 -7.76
C ASN A 33 12.72 -27.01 -8.15
N VAL A 34 12.28 -25.86 -8.67
CA VAL A 34 10.98 -25.74 -9.33
C VAL A 34 11.18 -25.02 -10.66
N ASN A 35 11.66 -25.75 -11.67
CA ASN A 35 11.83 -25.24 -13.03
C ASN A 35 10.45 -25.14 -13.72
N PHE A 36 9.71 -24.06 -13.45
CA PHE A 36 8.63 -23.59 -14.34
C PHE A 36 9.21 -22.65 -15.41
N ALA A 37 10.34 -23.01 -15.99
CA ALA A 37 11.05 -22.20 -16.97
C ALA A 37 10.46 -22.41 -18.38
N HIS A 38 9.25 -21.91 -18.61
CA HIS A 38 8.80 -21.56 -19.94
C HIS A 38 9.00 -20.07 -20.15
N THR A 39 9.59 -19.70 -21.29
CA THR A 39 9.91 -18.31 -21.72
C THR A 39 8.74 -17.33 -21.68
N HIS A 40 7.51 -17.81 -21.51
CA HIS A 40 6.30 -16.99 -21.48
C HIS A 40 5.59 -16.96 -20.12
N PHE A 41 6.08 -17.67 -19.10
CA PHE A 41 5.40 -17.78 -17.81
C PHE A 41 5.26 -16.43 -17.09
N GLY A 42 6.33 -15.63 -17.05
CA GLY A 42 6.30 -14.30 -16.44
C GLY A 42 5.33 -13.34 -17.14
N LEU A 43 5.27 -13.40 -18.47
CA LEU A 43 4.33 -12.64 -19.29
C LEU A 43 2.88 -13.06 -19.02
N ILE A 44 2.59 -14.36 -18.89
CA ILE A 44 1.25 -14.86 -18.56
C ILE A 44 0.79 -14.37 -17.18
N ILE A 45 1.64 -14.48 -16.15
CA ILE A 45 1.33 -13.96 -14.80
C ILE A 45 1.05 -12.46 -14.86
N CYS A 46 1.89 -11.71 -15.58
CA CYS A 46 1.71 -10.27 -15.75
C CYS A 46 0.36 -9.93 -16.37
N ILE A 47 -0.04 -10.63 -17.45
CA ILE A 47 -1.33 -10.41 -18.12
C ILE A 47 -2.48 -10.72 -17.17
N ILE A 48 -2.46 -11.89 -16.50
CA ILE A 48 -3.53 -12.30 -15.59
C ILE A 48 -3.67 -11.31 -14.43
N ALA A 49 -2.57 -10.95 -13.76
CA ALA A 49 -2.58 -10.00 -12.66
C ALA A 49 -3.09 -8.63 -13.11
N SER A 50 -2.66 -8.16 -14.29
CA SER A 50 -3.11 -6.88 -14.86
C SER A 50 -4.60 -6.88 -15.16
N LEU A 51 -5.14 -7.95 -15.74
CA LEU A 51 -6.58 -8.08 -16.03
C LEU A 51 -7.40 -8.08 -14.73
N ILE A 52 -6.95 -8.77 -13.69
CA ILE A 52 -7.61 -8.77 -12.37
C ILE A 52 -7.59 -7.37 -11.76
N ILE A 53 -6.45 -6.67 -11.80
CA ILE A 53 -6.34 -5.29 -11.27
C ILE A 53 -7.26 -4.34 -12.03
N ILE A 54 -7.32 -4.44 -13.36
CA ILE A 54 -8.23 -3.65 -14.20
C ILE A 54 -9.70 -3.94 -13.82
N GLY A 55 -10.09 -5.22 -13.73
CA GLY A 55 -11.43 -5.62 -13.31
C GLY A 55 -11.80 -5.09 -11.92
N LEU A 56 -10.89 -5.22 -10.95
CA LEU A 56 -11.07 -4.65 -9.61
C LEU A 56 -11.12 -3.12 -9.61
N THR A 57 -10.46 -2.45 -10.56
CA THR A 57 -10.52 -0.99 -10.71
C THR A 57 -11.90 -0.54 -11.19
N PHE A 58 -12.51 -1.26 -12.13
CA PHE A 58 -13.90 -1.02 -12.52
C PHE A 58 -14.86 -1.29 -11.36
N TYR A 59 -14.64 -2.36 -10.60
CA TYR A 59 -15.43 -2.65 -9.40
C TYR A 59 -15.28 -1.56 -8.34
N LEU A 60 -14.06 -1.09 -8.08
CA LEU A 60 -13.76 0.03 -7.18
C LEU A 60 -14.55 1.28 -7.57
N TRP A 61 -14.56 1.63 -8.86
CA TRP A 61 -15.30 2.78 -9.35
C TRP A 61 -16.80 2.67 -9.07
N LYS A 62 -17.38 1.47 -9.25
CA LYS A 62 -18.78 1.22 -8.90
C LYS A 62 -19.03 1.40 -7.40
N VAL A 63 -18.20 0.81 -6.54
CA VAL A 63 -18.33 0.91 -5.07
C VAL A 63 -18.19 2.37 -4.61
N GLN A 64 -17.27 3.14 -5.19
CA GLN A 64 -17.12 4.56 -4.89
C GLN A 64 -18.36 5.37 -5.31
N LYS A 65 -18.95 5.06 -6.47
CA LYS A 65 -20.20 5.69 -6.90
C LYS A 65 -21.37 5.35 -5.97
N ASP A 66 -21.49 4.10 -5.57
CA ASP A 66 -22.53 3.64 -4.65
C ASP A 66 -22.37 4.33 -3.28
N ALA A 67 -21.13 4.47 -2.78
CA ALA A 67 -20.84 5.22 -1.56
C ALA A 67 -21.32 6.68 -1.64
N LEU A 68 -21.00 7.40 -2.73
CA LEU A 68 -21.46 8.78 -2.93
C LEU A 68 -22.98 8.87 -3.06
N LYS A 69 -23.61 7.90 -3.73
CA LYS A 69 -25.07 7.83 -3.85
C LYS A 69 -25.71 7.68 -2.48
N PHE A 70 -25.26 6.74 -1.67
CA PHE A 70 -25.79 6.54 -0.31
C PHE A 70 -25.51 7.75 0.59
N LYS A 71 -24.35 8.40 0.46
CA LYS A 71 -24.09 9.66 1.20
C LYS A 71 -25.08 10.74 0.84
N ASN A 72 -25.38 10.93 -0.44
CA ASN A 72 -26.37 11.90 -0.89
C ASN A 72 -27.79 11.52 -0.45
N GLN A 73 -28.13 10.23 -0.37
CA GLN A 73 -29.44 9.78 0.11
C GLN A 73 -29.61 10.06 1.61
N SER A 74 -28.58 9.77 2.43
CA SER A 74 -28.56 10.10 3.86
C SER A 74 -28.73 11.59 4.15
N LEU A 75 -28.16 12.46 3.30
CA LEU A 75 -28.31 13.92 3.45
C LEU A 75 -29.69 14.46 3.06
N ASN A 76 -30.46 13.71 2.27
CA ASN A 76 -31.75 14.14 1.72
C ASN A 76 -32.95 13.35 2.26
N SER A 77 -32.72 12.30 3.05
CA SER A 77 -33.77 11.52 3.71
C SER A 77 -34.46 12.36 4.77
N ILE A 78 -35.80 12.29 4.79
CA ILE A 78 -36.66 13.05 5.70
C ILE A 78 -36.90 12.26 6.99
N GLU A 79 -36.85 10.93 6.94
CA GLU A 79 -36.98 10.04 8.09
C GLU A 79 -35.61 9.66 8.65
N ASP A 80 -35.46 9.77 9.98
CA ASP A 80 -34.19 9.56 10.68
C ASP A 80 -33.68 8.11 10.55
N ASP A 81 -34.56 7.11 10.63
CA ASP A 81 -34.19 5.69 10.52
C ASP A 81 -33.59 5.34 9.15
N ASP A 82 -34.14 5.94 8.08
CA ASP A 82 -33.63 5.78 6.71
C ASP A 82 -32.29 6.51 6.54
N ALA A 83 -32.13 7.68 7.17
CA ALA A 83 -30.91 8.48 7.12
C ALA A 83 -29.72 7.72 7.72
N ASP A 84 -29.92 7.11 8.88
CA ASP A 84 -28.92 6.31 9.60
C ASP A 84 -28.51 5.08 8.78
N LEU A 85 -29.49 4.39 8.18
CA LEU A 85 -29.23 3.22 7.34
C LEU A 85 -28.43 3.57 6.07
N PHE A 86 -28.73 4.71 5.43
CA PHE A 86 -27.95 5.18 4.28
C PHE A 86 -26.55 5.65 4.68
N GLU A 87 -26.40 6.28 5.84
CA GLU A 87 -25.09 6.67 6.36
C GLU A 87 -24.21 5.43 6.61
N MET A 88 -24.75 4.42 7.29
CA MET A 88 -24.06 3.15 7.51
C MET A 88 -23.61 2.51 6.20
N LYS A 89 -24.50 2.40 5.20
CA LYS A 89 -24.16 1.84 3.88
C LYS A 89 -23.09 2.66 3.16
N SER A 90 -23.14 3.97 3.29
CA SER A 90 -22.16 4.89 2.72
C SER A 90 -20.76 4.65 3.31
N ASN A 91 -20.66 4.60 4.63
CA ASN A 91 -19.39 4.38 5.35
C ASN A 91 -18.83 2.97 5.12
N LEU A 92 -19.68 1.94 5.04
CA LEU A 92 -19.24 0.59 4.67
C LEU A 92 -18.65 0.53 3.27
N ASN A 93 -19.26 1.21 2.29
CA ASN A 93 -18.72 1.27 0.92
C ASN A 93 -17.46 2.14 0.82
N PHE A 94 -17.34 3.18 1.66
CA PHE A 94 -16.10 3.95 1.81
C PHE A 94 -14.94 3.07 2.28
N ASN A 95 -15.15 2.30 3.36
CA ASN A 95 -14.14 1.36 3.86
C ASN A 95 -13.82 0.27 2.83
N LYS A 96 -14.85 -0.32 2.20
CA LYS A 96 -14.69 -1.31 1.14
C LYS A 96 -13.85 -0.80 -0.03
N SER A 97 -13.97 0.48 -0.39
CA SER A 97 -13.13 1.10 -1.43
C SER A 97 -11.64 1.04 -1.07
N SER A 98 -11.30 1.30 0.20
CA SER A 98 -9.92 1.19 0.70
C SER A 98 -9.43 -0.26 0.69
N ILE A 99 -10.28 -1.21 1.12
CA ILE A 99 -9.96 -2.65 1.12
C ILE A 99 -9.63 -3.14 -0.30
N ILE A 100 -10.44 -2.78 -1.31
CA ILE A 100 -10.22 -3.21 -2.71
C ILE A 100 -8.84 -2.78 -3.21
N ILE A 101 -8.40 -1.57 -2.85
CA ILE A 101 -7.09 -1.04 -3.28
C ILE A 101 -5.95 -1.80 -2.62
N TYR A 102 -6.06 -2.10 -1.32
CA TYR A 102 -5.04 -2.92 -0.65
C TYR A 102 -5.00 -4.35 -1.22
N ILE A 103 -6.14 -4.93 -1.62
CA ILE A 103 -6.18 -6.21 -2.32
C ILE A 103 -5.45 -6.14 -3.67
N GLN A 104 -5.65 -5.07 -4.46
CA GLN A 104 -4.93 -4.88 -5.73
C GLN A 104 -3.41 -4.78 -5.53
N LEU A 105 -2.96 -4.07 -4.49
CA LEU A 105 -1.54 -4.02 -4.11
C LEU A 105 -0.99 -5.39 -3.73
N ILE A 106 -1.73 -6.16 -2.93
CA ILE A 106 -1.35 -7.54 -2.57
C ILE A 106 -1.23 -8.42 -3.81
N ILE A 107 -2.20 -8.35 -4.74
CA ILE A 107 -2.16 -9.09 -6.01
C ILE A 107 -0.92 -8.72 -6.83
N SER A 108 -0.59 -7.43 -6.89
CA SER A 108 0.63 -6.94 -7.53
C SER A 108 1.90 -7.52 -6.88
N PHE A 109 1.99 -7.56 -5.56
CA PHE A 109 3.15 -8.11 -4.86
C PHE A 109 3.25 -9.63 -5.00
N VAL A 110 2.12 -10.34 -4.99
CA VAL A 110 2.06 -11.78 -5.24
C VAL A 110 2.52 -12.08 -6.68
N ALA A 111 2.10 -11.30 -7.67
CA ALA A 111 2.55 -11.45 -9.05
C ALA A 111 4.08 -11.29 -9.17
N LEU A 112 4.65 -10.28 -8.51
CA LEU A 112 6.09 -10.08 -8.45
C LEU A 112 6.80 -11.28 -7.82
N LEU A 113 6.30 -11.78 -6.69
CA LEU A 113 6.84 -12.95 -6.00
C LEU A 113 6.81 -14.21 -6.87
N LEU A 114 5.72 -14.46 -7.60
CA LEU A 114 5.59 -15.61 -8.50
C LEU A 114 6.60 -15.55 -9.66
N ILE A 115 6.87 -14.37 -10.21
CA ILE A 115 7.86 -14.19 -11.27
C ILE A 115 9.28 -14.47 -10.74
N VAL A 116 9.59 -14.01 -9.53
CA VAL A 116 10.86 -14.30 -8.87
C VAL A 116 11.03 -15.80 -8.62
N PHE A 117 9.99 -16.49 -8.13
CA PHE A 117 10.01 -17.94 -7.93
C PHE A 117 10.15 -18.73 -9.24
N GLY A 118 9.61 -18.20 -10.34
CA GLY A 118 9.73 -18.80 -11.67
C GLY A 118 11.09 -18.63 -12.35
N HIS A 119 12.11 -18.08 -11.65
CA HIS A 119 13.41 -17.71 -12.23
C HIS A 119 13.28 -16.82 -13.46
N GLY A 120 12.44 -15.79 -13.35
CA GLY A 120 12.29 -14.78 -14.40
C GLY A 120 13.64 -14.25 -14.87
N SER A 121 13.80 -14.18 -16.19
CA SER A 121 14.93 -13.53 -16.84
C SER A 121 14.99 -12.03 -16.54
N ASN A 122 16.10 -11.37 -16.86
CA ASN A 122 16.21 -9.90 -16.70
C ASN A 122 15.09 -9.13 -17.44
N SER A 123 14.59 -9.67 -18.57
CA SER A 123 13.42 -9.11 -19.28
C SER A 123 12.11 -9.23 -18.49
N ASP A 124 11.97 -10.24 -17.63
CA ASP A 124 10.76 -10.47 -16.84
C ASP A 124 10.62 -9.48 -15.67
N VAL A 125 11.71 -8.84 -15.25
CA VAL A 125 11.69 -7.75 -14.26
C VAL A 125 10.80 -6.60 -14.74
N LEU A 126 10.87 -6.24 -16.03
CA LEU A 126 10.03 -5.18 -16.60
C LEU A 126 8.55 -5.59 -16.58
N TYR A 127 8.24 -6.86 -16.85
CA TYR A 127 6.87 -7.37 -16.79
C TYR A 127 6.33 -7.40 -15.35
N ALA A 128 7.17 -7.78 -14.37
CA ALA A 128 6.78 -7.85 -12.97
C ALA A 128 6.34 -6.49 -12.38
N ILE A 129 6.87 -5.39 -12.92
CA ILE A 129 6.57 -4.02 -12.47
C ILE A 129 5.22 -3.51 -13.02
N ILE A 130 4.75 -4.04 -14.17
CA ILE A 130 3.53 -3.54 -14.83
C ILE A 130 2.29 -3.65 -13.92
N PRO A 131 1.97 -4.81 -13.30
CA PRO A 131 0.83 -4.90 -12.39
C PRO A 131 0.91 -3.89 -11.23
N TYR A 132 2.11 -3.67 -10.68
CA TYR A 132 2.31 -2.68 -9.63
C TYR A 132 2.02 -1.26 -10.13
N MET A 133 2.54 -0.88 -11.29
CA MET A 133 2.30 0.45 -11.88
C MET A 133 0.80 0.69 -12.17
N LEU A 134 0.05 -0.34 -12.55
CA LEU A 134 -1.39 -0.24 -12.74
C LEU A 134 -2.14 0.14 -11.46
N THR A 135 -1.62 -0.23 -10.28
CA THR A 135 -2.23 0.15 -8.97
C THR A 135 -2.11 1.64 -8.64
N ILE A 136 -1.31 2.41 -9.39
CA ILE A 136 -1.22 3.87 -9.23
C ILE A 136 -2.57 4.54 -9.56
N ILE A 137 -3.27 4.05 -10.59
CA ILE A 137 -4.57 4.58 -11.03
C ILE A 137 -5.61 4.51 -9.89
N PRO A 138 -5.92 3.33 -9.32
CA PRO A 138 -6.89 3.21 -8.23
C PRO A 138 -6.45 3.94 -6.96
N SER A 139 -5.14 4.04 -6.69
CA SER A 139 -4.61 4.85 -5.57
C SER A 139 -4.92 6.35 -5.74
N ILE A 140 -4.77 6.87 -6.96
CA ILE A 140 -5.16 8.26 -7.28
C ILE A 140 -6.68 8.42 -7.19
N MET A 141 -7.46 7.45 -7.67
CA MET A 141 -8.93 7.47 -7.57
C MET A 141 -9.38 7.60 -6.11
N LEU A 142 -8.78 6.87 -5.17
CA LEU A 142 -9.09 6.98 -3.74
C LEU A 142 -8.82 8.37 -3.18
N GLY A 143 -7.65 8.94 -3.52
CA GLY A 143 -7.30 10.28 -3.06
C GLY A 143 -8.32 11.34 -3.48
N PHE A 144 -8.86 11.24 -4.70
CA PHE A 144 -9.94 12.13 -5.16
C PHE A 144 -11.30 11.77 -4.56
N PHE A 145 -11.58 10.47 -4.40
CA PHE A 145 -12.83 9.97 -3.81
C PHE A 145 -13.02 10.46 -2.37
N ASN A 146 -11.99 10.40 -1.53
CA ASN A 146 -12.09 10.81 -0.11
C ASN A 146 -12.65 12.23 0.05
N ARG A 147 -12.23 13.15 -0.83
CA ARG A 147 -12.68 14.54 -0.80
C ARG A 147 -14.04 14.78 -1.45
N ARG A 148 -14.45 13.90 -2.37
CA ARG A 148 -15.83 13.90 -2.90
C ARG A 148 -16.81 13.33 -1.87
N PHE A 149 -16.35 12.36 -1.08
CA PHE A 149 -17.13 11.73 -0.03
C PHE A 149 -17.38 12.69 1.15
N ASP A 150 -16.33 13.37 1.61
CA ASP A 150 -16.45 14.45 2.59
C ASP A 150 -15.52 15.63 2.19
N SER A 151 -16.13 16.79 2.02
CA SER A 151 -15.46 18.02 1.57
C SER A 151 -14.42 18.54 2.56
N ARG A 152 -14.52 18.14 3.84
CA ARG A 152 -13.61 18.50 4.92
C ARG A 152 -12.25 17.81 4.82
N TYR A 153 -12.14 16.72 4.03
CA TYR A 153 -10.86 16.03 3.83
C TYR A 153 -9.80 17.00 3.28
N PRO A 154 -8.58 17.01 3.86
CA PRO A 154 -7.48 17.83 3.38
C PRO A 154 -7.15 17.48 1.92
N LYS A 155 -6.62 18.45 1.17
CA LYS A 155 -6.18 18.18 -0.22
C LYS A 155 -4.96 17.25 -0.19
N ILE A 156 -4.84 16.36 -1.17
CA ILE A 156 -3.65 15.51 -1.32
C ILE A 156 -2.38 16.39 -1.33
N GLY A 157 -1.40 16.05 -0.49
CA GLY A 157 -0.14 16.80 -0.36
C GLY A 157 -0.20 18.06 0.53
N GLU A 158 -1.32 18.30 1.20
CA GLU A 158 -1.43 19.38 2.19
C GLU A 158 -0.55 19.12 3.43
N LYS A 159 -0.08 20.19 4.08
CA LYS A 159 0.71 20.07 5.32
C LYS A 159 -0.17 19.51 6.44
N ASN A 160 0.41 18.63 7.27
CA ASN A 160 -0.27 17.95 8.37
C ASN A 160 -1.52 17.17 7.90
N TYR A 161 -1.41 16.53 6.72
CA TYR A 161 -2.51 15.77 6.13
C TYR A 161 -3.04 14.72 7.10
N THR A 162 -2.15 13.97 7.73
CA THR A 162 -2.48 12.88 8.66
C THR A 162 -3.22 13.39 9.90
N GLU A 163 -2.77 14.48 10.52
CA GLU A 163 -3.40 15.07 11.70
C GLU A 163 -4.79 15.62 11.35
N LYS A 164 -4.92 16.27 10.19
CA LYS A 164 -6.20 16.77 9.70
C LYS A 164 -7.18 15.65 9.39
N THR A 165 -6.73 14.54 8.77
CA THR A 165 -7.60 13.39 8.53
C THR A 165 -8.02 12.70 9.83
N LEU A 166 -7.12 12.59 10.80
CA LEU A 166 -7.42 11.98 12.10
C LEU A 166 -8.46 12.80 12.88
N ALA A 167 -8.41 14.12 12.76
CA ALA A 167 -9.37 15.03 13.41
C ALA A 167 -10.79 14.99 12.79
N LEU A 168 -10.96 14.38 11.61
CA LEU A 168 -12.28 14.20 10.98
C LEU A 168 -13.01 12.94 11.44
N LEU A 169 -12.28 11.99 12.02
CA LEU A 169 -12.86 10.77 12.56
C LEU A 169 -13.66 11.10 13.82
N ASP A 170 -14.83 10.48 13.94
CA ASP A 170 -15.59 10.49 15.18
C ASP A 170 -14.79 9.85 16.33
N GLU A 171 -15.14 10.15 17.59
CA GLU A 171 -14.47 9.66 18.79
C GLU A 171 -14.33 8.13 18.80
N GLY A 172 -15.40 7.41 18.43
CA GLY A 172 -15.39 5.95 18.34
C GLY A 172 -14.42 5.43 17.27
N GLU A 173 -14.48 5.99 16.06
CA GLU A 173 -13.59 5.62 14.95
C GLU A 173 -12.13 5.96 15.25
N ARG A 174 -11.89 7.12 15.87
CA ARG A 174 -10.57 7.58 16.27
C ARG A 174 -9.96 6.68 17.34
N HIS A 175 -10.77 6.23 18.31
CA HIS A 175 -10.33 5.24 19.31
C HIS A 175 -9.90 3.93 18.63
N ILE A 176 -10.74 3.37 17.76
CA ILE A 176 -10.44 2.14 17.01
C ILE A 176 -9.16 2.32 16.18
N ALA A 177 -9.02 3.45 15.47
CA ALA A 177 -7.86 3.74 14.64
C ALA A 177 -6.57 3.78 15.47
N ILE A 178 -6.54 4.54 16.58
CA ILE A 178 -5.35 4.69 17.43
C ILE A 178 -4.96 3.36 18.07
N VAL A 179 -5.91 2.63 18.65
CA VAL A 179 -5.66 1.32 19.29
C VAL A 179 -5.12 0.32 18.26
N SER A 180 -5.74 0.26 17.08
CA SER A 180 -5.31 -0.64 16.01
C SER A 180 -3.92 -0.27 15.47
N MET A 181 -3.63 1.02 15.28
CA MET A 181 -2.31 1.49 14.86
C MET A 181 -1.23 1.15 15.89
N TYR A 182 -1.53 1.30 17.19
CA TYR A 182 -0.57 0.97 18.25
C TYR A 182 -0.30 -0.54 18.33
N LYS A 183 -1.34 -1.38 18.17
CA LYS A 183 -1.18 -2.83 18.08
C LYS A 183 -0.35 -3.24 16.86
N ASN A 184 -0.67 -2.68 15.69
CA ASN A 184 0.05 -2.94 14.44
C ASN A 184 1.50 -2.45 14.49
N TYR A 185 1.77 -1.34 15.18
CA TYR A 185 3.12 -0.83 15.40
C TYR A 185 4.01 -1.88 16.08
N GLY A 186 3.54 -2.48 17.18
CA GLY A 186 4.27 -3.54 17.88
C GLY A 186 4.51 -4.77 17.00
N VAL A 187 3.46 -5.26 16.32
CA VAL A 187 3.55 -6.41 15.41
C VAL A 187 4.53 -6.14 14.26
N ASN A 188 4.50 -4.95 13.65
CA ASN A 188 5.39 -4.57 12.55
C ASN A 188 6.86 -4.57 12.99
N LEU A 189 7.16 -4.10 14.20
CA LEU A 189 8.54 -4.15 14.72
C LEU A 189 9.03 -5.59 14.88
N VAL A 190 8.18 -6.49 15.40
CA VAL A 190 8.53 -7.91 15.55
C VAL A 190 8.73 -8.57 14.19
N LEU A 191 7.85 -8.31 13.21
CA LEU A 191 7.98 -8.85 11.86
C LEU A 191 9.24 -8.36 11.15
N LEU A 192 9.59 -7.07 11.29
CA LEU A 192 10.83 -6.52 10.75
C LEU A 192 12.06 -7.18 11.39
N MET A 193 12.04 -7.41 12.70
CA MET A 193 13.12 -8.11 13.41
C MET A 193 13.29 -9.54 12.91
N ILE A 194 12.18 -10.29 12.77
CA ILE A 194 12.19 -11.65 12.21
C ILE A 194 12.76 -11.63 10.79
N ALA A 195 12.32 -10.69 9.95
CA ALA A 195 12.80 -10.58 8.56
C ALA A 195 14.30 -10.30 8.47
N ILE A 196 14.83 -9.39 9.31
CA ILE A 196 16.27 -9.08 9.37
C ILE A 196 17.06 -10.32 9.79
N ILE A 197 16.64 -11.01 10.86
CA ILE A 197 17.33 -12.21 11.36
C ILE A 197 17.30 -13.31 10.30
N PHE A 198 16.12 -13.58 9.72
CA PHE A 198 15.94 -14.62 8.71
C PHE A 198 16.82 -14.36 7.48
N LEU A 199 16.78 -13.14 6.91
CA LEU A 199 17.62 -12.78 5.76
C LEU A 199 19.11 -12.81 6.07
N SER A 200 19.51 -12.46 7.30
CA SER A 200 20.92 -12.52 7.72
C SER A 200 21.41 -13.96 7.82
N ILE A 201 20.66 -14.84 8.48
CA ILE A 201 20.99 -16.27 8.58
C ILE A 201 21.04 -16.89 7.19
N PHE A 202 20.03 -16.61 6.37
CA PHE A 202 19.98 -17.07 4.99
C PHE A 202 21.19 -16.57 4.19
N SER A 203 21.57 -15.30 4.30
CA SER A 203 22.74 -14.77 3.59
C SER A 203 24.05 -15.45 4.02
N ILE A 204 24.22 -15.75 5.32
CA ILE A 204 25.40 -16.44 5.86
C ILE A 204 25.46 -17.89 5.36
N ASP A 205 24.35 -18.62 5.44
CA ASP A 205 24.29 -20.05 5.10
C ASP A 205 24.44 -20.29 3.60
N THR A 206 23.83 -19.42 2.79
CA THR A 206 23.78 -19.57 1.33
C THR A 206 24.95 -18.90 0.60
N GLY A 207 25.70 -18.04 1.29
CA GLY A 207 26.70 -17.16 0.69
C GLY A 207 26.13 -16.11 -0.26
N SER A 208 24.79 -15.99 -0.37
CA SER A 208 24.15 -15.02 -1.26
C SER A 208 24.25 -13.60 -0.69
N ASN A 209 24.58 -12.62 -1.53
CA ASN A 209 24.73 -11.23 -1.09
C ASN A 209 23.37 -10.56 -0.88
N GLN A 210 22.87 -10.54 0.36
CA GLN A 210 21.62 -9.87 0.76
C GLN A 210 21.88 -8.53 1.47
N THR A 211 23.11 -8.01 1.44
CA THR A 211 23.55 -6.85 2.23
C THR A 211 22.64 -5.64 2.06
N LEU A 212 22.24 -5.32 0.83
CA LEU A 212 21.35 -4.18 0.55
C LEU A 212 19.94 -4.39 1.13
N GLY A 213 19.38 -5.59 0.99
CA GLY A 213 18.05 -5.91 1.54
C GLY A 213 18.03 -5.80 3.06
N ILE A 214 19.05 -6.33 3.72
CA ILE A 214 19.21 -6.25 5.18
C ILE A 214 19.39 -4.79 5.63
N LEU A 215 20.22 -4.01 4.92
CA LEU A 215 20.42 -2.59 5.22
C LEU A 215 19.10 -1.79 5.17
N PHE A 216 18.29 -1.99 4.13
CA PHE A 216 17.00 -1.31 4.01
C PHE A 216 16.04 -1.71 5.14
N LEU A 217 15.99 -2.99 5.51
CA LEU A 217 15.16 -3.43 6.62
C LEU A 217 15.60 -2.83 7.96
N ILE A 218 16.92 -2.69 8.20
CA ILE A 218 17.46 -2.03 9.39
C ILE A 218 17.06 -0.54 9.42
N ILE A 219 17.17 0.17 8.29
CA ILE A 219 16.74 1.58 8.18
C ILE A 219 15.25 1.71 8.51
N ILE A 220 14.40 0.83 7.95
CA ILE A 220 12.96 0.83 8.21
C ILE A 220 12.69 0.53 9.69
N PHE A 221 13.37 -0.44 10.27
CA PHE A 221 13.25 -0.78 11.69
C PHE A 221 13.64 0.40 12.60
N ALA A 222 14.77 1.05 12.32
CA ALA A 222 15.24 2.22 13.06
C ALA A 222 14.24 3.38 12.97
N TYR A 223 13.72 3.67 11.77
CA TYR A 223 12.72 4.72 11.58
C TYR A 223 11.44 4.46 12.38
N ASN A 224 10.92 3.23 12.35
CA ASN A 224 9.70 2.87 13.08
C ASN A 224 9.93 2.89 14.60
N SER A 225 10.97 2.23 15.10
CA SER A 225 11.26 2.13 16.53
C SER A 225 11.58 3.49 17.15
N LEU A 226 12.47 4.27 16.54
CA LEU A 226 12.92 5.55 17.09
C LEU A 226 11.94 6.69 16.82
N GLY A 227 11.24 6.67 15.68
CA GLY A 227 10.37 7.78 15.26
C GLY A 227 9.27 8.10 16.28
N TYR A 228 8.63 7.07 16.85
CA TYR A 228 7.64 7.24 17.91
C TYR A 228 8.30 7.70 19.22
N MET A 229 9.34 7.00 19.67
CA MET A 229 10.02 7.27 20.94
C MET A 229 10.60 8.70 21.02
N LEU A 230 11.16 9.20 19.91
CA LEU A 230 11.68 10.56 19.84
C LEU A 230 10.57 11.63 19.96
N LYS A 231 9.39 11.38 19.38
CA LYS A 231 8.23 12.27 19.53
C LYS A 231 7.70 12.29 20.97
N VAL A 232 7.58 11.11 21.59
CA VAL A 232 7.18 10.99 23.01
C VAL A 232 8.18 11.72 23.91
N ARG A 233 9.47 11.50 23.71
CA ARG A 233 10.52 12.19 24.46
C ARG A 233 10.44 13.71 24.30
N LYS A 234 10.14 14.21 23.09
CA LYS A 234 9.99 15.64 22.83
C LYS A 234 8.80 16.24 23.57
N PHE A 235 7.68 15.52 23.63
CA PHE A 235 6.49 15.95 24.38
C PHE A 235 6.80 16.16 25.86
N TYR A 236 7.46 15.21 26.53
CA TYR A 236 7.80 15.32 27.96
C TYR A 236 8.93 16.32 28.28
N LYS A 237 9.65 16.81 27.26
CA LYS A 237 10.68 17.84 27.42
C LYS A 237 10.15 19.25 27.16
N SER A 238 8.93 19.38 26.63
CA SER A 238 8.22 20.64 26.43
C SER A 238 7.41 20.98 27.66
#